data_AF-A0A419FAK5-F1
#
_entry.id   AF-A0A419FAK5-F1
#
_cell.length_a   1.000
_cell.length_b   1.000
_cell.length_c   1.000
_cell.angle_alpha   90.00
_cell.angle_beta   90.00
_cell.angle_gamma   90.00
#
_symmetry.space_group_name_H-M   'P 1'
#
loop_
_entity.id
_entity.type
_entity.pdbx_description
1 polymer ?
#
loop_
_entity_poly.entity_id
_entity_poly.type
_entity_poly.pdbx_seq_one_letter_code
_entity_poly.pdbx_strand_id
1 'polypeptide(L)'
;MKHILITAALCLAVAGLASAQNISGPLSGTLGPGTFTVVGDCQVQAGQTLTIAPGTILQHSGPYKWDIYGTFTAVGTAADSIKFVRQFPNETCKWGGIRFNTGASASSSLSYCVIEFCKKGSTPYYQYGAGIYSNGVAISVSHSRISNCDNYWDGAAFYAQNAAVNLTSNLIVDNVASNGSNGGGIVLQGCNGATIAYNVVARNGATGT
;
A
#
# COMPACT_ATOMS: atom_id res chain seq x y z
N MET A 1 54.70 36.61 22.74
CA MET A 1 53.50 35.89 23.22
C MET A 1 52.34 36.21 22.28
N LYS A 2 51.98 35.27 21.38
CA LYS A 2 50.86 35.44 20.43
C LYS A 2 49.72 34.55 20.91
N HIS A 3 48.60 35.16 21.31
CA HIS A 3 47.38 34.46 21.67
C HIS A 3 46.65 34.03 20.39
N ILE A 4 46.43 32.73 20.22
CA ILE A 4 45.61 32.16 19.16
C ILE A 4 44.23 31.91 19.76
N LEU A 5 43.22 32.65 19.27
CA LEU A 5 41.81 32.41 19.57
C LEU A 5 41.28 31.38 18.55
N ILE A 6 40.82 30.23 19.05
CA ILE A 6 40.11 29.23 18.27
C ILE A 6 38.61 29.52 18.43
N THR A 7 37.98 30.03 17.38
CA THR A 7 36.51 30.15 17.31
C THR A 7 35.93 28.83 16.79
N ALA A 8 35.25 28.09 17.66
CA ALA A 8 34.45 26.94 17.27
C ALA A 8 33.14 27.44 16.63
N ALA A 9 32.94 27.15 15.34
CA ALA A 9 31.68 27.41 14.67
C ALA A 9 30.68 26.30 15.02
N LEU A 10 29.67 26.64 15.81
CA LEU A 10 28.54 25.78 16.10
C LEU A 10 27.61 25.75 14.87
N CYS A 11 27.70 24.70 14.05
CA CYS A 11 26.72 24.44 13.00
C CYS A 11 25.42 23.97 13.64
N LEU A 12 24.49 24.91 13.86
CA LEU A 12 23.13 24.60 14.23
C LEU A 12 22.41 24.06 12.98
N ALA A 13 22.25 22.73 12.90
CA ALA A 13 21.41 22.12 11.89
C ALA A 13 19.95 22.46 12.22
N VAL A 14 19.38 23.45 11.53
CA VAL A 14 17.95 23.70 11.58
C VAL A 14 17.29 22.54 10.85
N ALA A 15 16.71 21.61 11.60
CA ALA A 15 15.81 20.61 11.05
C ALA A 15 14.58 21.37 10.53
N GLY A 16 14.59 21.72 9.25
CA GLY A 16 13.41 22.22 8.58
C GLY A 16 12.31 21.19 8.73
N LEU A 17 11.16 21.59 9.28
CA LEU A 17 9.95 20.79 9.22
C LEU A 17 9.62 20.62 7.73
N ALA A 18 10.01 19.49 7.15
CA ALA A 18 9.59 19.13 5.81
C ALA A 18 8.08 18.98 5.86
N SER A 19 7.35 19.95 5.30
CA SER A 19 5.92 19.80 5.05
C SER A 19 5.73 18.55 4.20
N ALA A 20 4.80 17.68 4.57
CA ALA A 20 4.49 16.49 3.77
C ALA A 20 4.21 16.92 2.32
N GLN A 21 5.03 16.44 1.39
CA GLN A 21 4.89 16.81 -0.02
C GLN A 21 3.60 16.19 -0.58
N ASN A 22 2.78 17.00 -1.23
CA ASN A 22 1.57 16.53 -1.88
C ASN A 22 1.91 15.77 -3.18
N ILE A 23 1.31 14.59 -3.37
CA ILE A 23 1.50 13.76 -4.57
C ILE A 23 0.15 13.29 -5.13
N SER A 24 0.09 13.18 -6.45
CA SER A 24 -1.02 12.62 -7.24
C SER A 24 -0.56 12.44 -8.69
N GLY A 25 -1.38 11.79 -9.51
CA GLY A 25 -1.14 11.59 -10.94
C GLY A 25 -0.08 10.53 -11.26
N PRO A 26 0.49 10.57 -12.48
CA PRO A 26 1.55 9.65 -12.90
C PRO A 26 2.82 9.83 -12.05
N LEU A 27 3.35 8.72 -11.54
CA LEU A 27 4.58 8.66 -10.73
C LEU A 27 5.53 7.61 -11.30
N SER A 28 6.82 7.91 -11.27
CA SER A 28 7.92 7.01 -11.66
C SER A 28 9.21 7.38 -10.92
N GLY A 29 10.24 6.55 -11.05
CA GLY A 29 11.52 6.74 -10.35
C GLY A 29 11.47 6.27 -8.91
N THR A 30 12.11 6.99 -8.00
CA THR A 30 12.13 6.67 -6.57
C THR A 30 11.37 7.72 -5.77
N LEU A 31 10.46 7.29 -4.90
CA LEU A 31 9.73 8.13 -3.97
C LEU A 31 10.17 7.83 -2.54
N GLY A 32 10.59 8.87 -1.81
CA GLY A 32 11.03 8.79 -0.43
C GLY A 32 12.55 8.61 -0.24
N PRO A 33 13.02 8.49 1.02
CA PRO A 33 12.23 8.38 2.25
C PRO A 33 11.54 9.69 2.65
N GLY A 34 10.59 9.63 3.58
CA GLY A 34 9.87 10.80 4.11
C GLY A 34 8.35 10.61 4.18
N THR A 35 7.64 11.68 4.56
CA THR A 35 6.17 11.69 4.60
C THR A 35 5.60 12.46 3.42
N PHE A 36 4.64 11.87 2.72
CA PHE A 36 3.94 12.48 1.59
C PHE A 36 2.43 12.43 1.84
N THR A 37 1.73 13.47 1.41
CA THR A 37 0.27 13.51 1.41
C THR A 37 -0.23 13.10 0.03
N VAL A 38 -0.99 12.00 -0.06
CA VAL A 38 -1.63 11.60 -1.31
C VAL A 38 -2.94 12.38 -1.44
N VAL A 39 -2.97 13.33 -2.38
CA VAL A 39 -4.07 14.30 -2.57
C VAL A 39 -4.92 14.01 -3.82
N GLY A 40 -4.66 12.89 -4.47
CA GLY A 40 -5.33 12.43 -5.68
C GLY A 40 -4.91 11.01 -6.00
N ASP A 41 -5.56 10.40 -6.99
CA ASP A 41 -5.16 9.08 -7.46
C ASP A 41 -3.71 9.09 -7.97
N CYS A 42 -2.95 8.05 -7.65
CA CYS A 42 -1.57 7.86 -8.11
C CYS A 42 -1.52 6.75 -9.15
N GLN A 43 -0.68 6.90 -10.17
CA GLN A 43 -0.59 5.94 -11.26
C GLN A 43 0.85 5.61 -11.60
N VAL A 44 1.17 4.33 -11.79
CA VAL A 44 2.42 3.91 -12.44
C VAL A 44 2.08 3.46 -13.84
N GLN A 45 2.46 4.26 -14.83
CA GLN A 45 2.12 4.01 -16.24
C GLN A 45 2.84 2.77 -16.79
N ALA A 46 2.29 2.17 -17.85
CA ALA A 46 2.93 1.06 -18.54
C ALA A 46 4.36 1.40 -18.97
N GLY A 47 5.29 0.46 -18.78
CA GLY A 47 6.72 0.67 -19.05
C GLY A 47 7.47 1.53 -18.03
N GLN A 48 6.78 2.18 -17.09
CA GLN A 48 7.41 2.93 -16.00
C GLN A 48 7.63 2.05 -14.77
N THR A 49 8.62 2.42 -13.97
CA THR A 49 8.87 1.81 -12.67
C THR A 49 8.77 2.87 -11.58
N LEU A 50 8.07 2.55 -10.50
CA LEU A 50 8.08 3.31 -9.27
C LEU A 50 8.62 2.44 -8.13
N THR A 51 9.63 2.95 -7.46
CA THR A 51 10.21 2.36 -6.26
C THR A 51 9.91 3.26 -5.07
N ILE A 52 9.27 2.72 -4.04
CA ILE A 52 9.06 3.40 -2.76
C ILE A 52 10.22 3.04 -1.83
N ALA A 53 10.95 4.05 -1.37
CA ALA A 53 12.09 3.85 -0.47
C ALA A 53 11.63 3.39 0.93
N PRO A 54 12.42 2.57 1.65
CA PRO A 54 12.19 2.25 3.06
C PRO A 54 11.94 3.50 3.93
N GLY A 55 11.11 3.38 4.96
CA GLY A 55 10.78 4.49 5.85
C GLY A 55 9.83 5.56 5.25
N THR A 56 9.29 5.33 4.06
CA THR A 56 8.30 6.24 3.45
C THR A 56 6.92 6.09 4.09
N ILE A 57 6.27 7.22 4.37
CA ILE A 57 4.89 7.30 4.87
C ILE A 57 4.03 8.02 3.83
N LEU A 58 2.98 7.35 3.36
CA LEU A 58 2.03 7.82 2.36
C LEU A 58 0.68 8.03 3.04
N GLN A 59 0.37 9.28 3.37
CA GLN A 59 -0.85 9.69 4.09
C GLN A 59 -1.93 10.10 3.09
N HIS A 60 -2.99 9.29 2.97
CA HIS A 60 -4.07 9.54 2.02
C HIS A 60 -5.08 10.53 2.60
N SER A 61 -5.23 11.69 1.96
CA SER A 61 -6.16 12.74 2.41
C SER A 61 -7.60 12.53 1.95
N GLY A 62 -7.84 11.50 1.13
CA GLY A 62 -9.15 11.19 0.55
C GLY A 62 -9.24 9.75 0.04
N PRO A 63 -10.34 9.38 -0.64
CA PRO A 63 -10.59 8.03 -1.13
C PRO A 63 -9.82 7.69 -2.42
N TYR A 64 -8.54 8.07 -2.45
CA TYR A 64 -7.66 7.93 -3.60
C TYR A 64 -7.06 6.53 -3.68
N LYS A 65 -6.68 6.10 -4.87
CA LYS A 65 -6.10 4.78 -5.13
C LYS A 65 -4.76 4.86 -5.84
N TRP A 66 -4.05 3.74 -5.84
CA TRP A 66 -2.86 3.53 -6.65
C TRP A 66 -3.21 2.57 -7.80
N ASP A 67 -3.19 3.06 -9.03
CA ASP A 67 -3.35 2.23 -10.22
C ASP A 67 -1.98 1.89 -10.82
N ILE A 68 -1.64 0.61 -10.80
CA ILE A 68 -0.35 0.11 -11.28
C ILE A 68 -0.58 -0.56 -12.63
N TYR A 69 -0.02 0.04 -13.68
CA TYR A 69 0.08 -0.51 -15.03
C TYR A 69 1.54 -0.83 -15.43
N GLY A 70 2.52 -0.33 -14.66
CA GLY A 70 3.95 -0.59 -14.84
C GLY A 70 4.52 -1.53 -13.77
N THR A 71 5.73 -1.25 -13.30
CA THR A 71 6.40 -1.97 -12.20
C THR A 71 6.30 -1.17 -10.91
N PHE A 72 5.84 -1.81 -9.83
CA PHE A 72 5.78 -1.18 -8.51
C PHE A 72 6.58 -1.98 -7.49
N THR A 73 7.56 -1.33 -6.87
CA THR A 73 8.42 -1.94 -5.85
C THR A 73 8.30 -1.14 -4.56
N ALA A 74 7.79 -1.76 -3.50
CA ALA A 74 7.74 -1.17 -2.16
C ALA A 74 8.37 -2.17 -1.18
N VAL A 75 9.69 -2.10 -1.03
CA VAL A 75 10.46 -3.04 -0.21
C VAL A 75 11.10 -2.25 0.93
N GLY A 76 10.42 -2.24 2.07
CA GLY A 76 10.92 -1.67 3.31
C GLY A 76 11.82 -2.64 4.07
N THR A 77 12.06 -2.35 5.35
CA THR A 77 12.75 -3.26 6.27
C THR A 77 11.94 -3.44 7.56
N ALA A 78 12.34 -4.40 8.40
CA ALA A 78 11.73 -4.59 9.72
C ALA A 78 11.86 -3.36 10.62
N ALA A 79 12.94 -2.58 10.47
CA ALA A 79 13.15 -1.33 11.20
C ALA A 79 12.42 -0.15 10.55
N ASP A 80 12.38 -0.11 9.20
CA ASP A 80 11.89 1.02 8.40
C ASP A 80 10.84 0.57 7.39
N SER A 81 9.68 0.14 7.91
CA SER A 81 8.55 -0.27 7.07
C SER A 81 7.98 0.90 6.29
N ILE A 82 7.50 0.62 5.07
CA ILE A 82 6.78 1.58 4.24
C ILE A 82 5.31 1.58 4.68
N LYS A 83 4.73 2.76 4.90
CA LYS A 83 3.37 2.90 5.47
C LYS A 83 2.42 3.57 4.48
N PHE A 84 1.41 2.83 4.03
CA PHE A 84 0.27 3.34 3.28
C PHE A 84 -0.93 3.45 4.21
N VAL A 85 -1.24 4.68 4.62
CA VAL A 85 -2.19 4.95 5.72
C VAL A 85 -3.15 6.06 5.34
N ARG A 86 -4.29 6.15 6.02
CA ARG A 86 -5.14 7.35 5.97
C ARG A 86 -4.47 8.52 6.71
N GLN A 87 -4.63 9.74 6.20
CA GLN A 87 -4.08 10.93 6.83
C GLN A 87 -4.75 11.25 8.18
N PHE A 88 -6.08 11.14 8.21
CA PHE A 88 -6.88 11.45 9.39
C PHE A 88 -7.80 10.30 9.74
N PRO A 89 -8.19 10.16 11.02
CA PRO A 89 -9.01 9.04 11.48
C PRO A 89 -10.51 9.17 11.12
N ASN A 90 -10.84 9.65 9.91
CA ASN A 90 -12.21 9.75 9.40
C ASN A 90 -12.45 8.75 8.25
N GLU A 91 -13.73 8.53 7.90
CA GLU A 91 -14.11 7.63 6.80
C GLU A 91 -13.72 8.20 5.43
N THR A 92 -13.68 9.52 5.27
CA THR A 92 -13.38 10.17 3.98
C THR A 92 -11.92 10.00 3.56
N CYS A 93 -11.00 9.80 4.49
CA CYS A 93 -9.59 9.52 4.22
C CYS A 93 -9.29 8.01 4.06
N LYS A 94 -10.28 7.12 4.20
CA LYS A 94 -10.07 5.72 3.85
C LYS A 94 -9.88 5.60 2.34
N TRP A 95 -8.80 4.95 1.93
CA TRP A 95 -8.26 5.03 0.57
C TRP A 95 -8.49 3.75 -0.23
N GLY A 96 -8.48 3.84 -1.56
CA GLY A 96 -8.92 2.78 -2.47
C GLY A 96 -7.93 1.64 -2.75
N GLY A 97 -6.87 1.54 -1.95
CA GLY A 97 -5.88 0.47 -2.05
C GLY A 97 -4.89 0.59 -3.20
N ILE A 98 -4.11 -0.47 -3.36
CA ILE A 98 -3.12 -0.66 -4.43
C ILE A 98 -3.67 -1.66 -5.45
N ARG A 99 -3.75 -1.25 -6.70
CA ARG A 99 -4.45 -1.99 -7.76
C ARG A 99 -3.49 -2.33 -8.89
N PHE A 100 -3.12 -3.61 -8.98
CA PHE A 100 -2.35 -4.17 -10.07
C PHE A 100 -3.29 -4.52 -11.22
N ASN A 101 -3.29 -3.69 -12.25
CA ASN A 101 -4.16 -3.83 -13.40
C ASN A 101 -3.49 -4.70 -14.47
N THR A 102 -4.30 -5.31 -15.33
CA THR A 102 -3.84 -6.13 -16.45
C THR A 102 -2.79 -5.38 -17.27
N GLY A 103 -1.65 -6.04 -17.55
CA GLY A 103 -0.50 -5.45 -18.23
C GLY A 103 0.58 -4.90 -17.30
N ALA A 104 0.34 -4.81 -15.98
CA ALA A 104 1.38 -4.49 -15.02
C ALA A 104 2.45 -5.58 -14.93
N SER A 105 3.63 -5.20 -14.45
CA SER A 105 4.79 -6.08 -14.37
C SER A 105 4.62 -7.14 -13.28
N ALA A 106 4.86 -8.40 -13.68
CA ALA A 106 4.94 -9.55 -12.78
C ALA A 106 6.14 -9.48 -11.81
N SER A 107 7.04 -8.51 -11.97
CA SER A 107 8.18 -8.26 -11.06
C SER A 107 7.81 -7.34 -9.89
N SER A 108 6.54 -6.93 -9.78
CA SER A 108 6.12 -6.04 -8.70
C SER A 108 6.15 -6.76 -7.34
N SER A 109 6.64 -6.05 -6.32
CA SER A 109 6.86 -6.62 -4.99
C SER A 109 6.55 -5.63 -3.89
N LEU A 110 5.97 -6.15 -2.81
CA LEU A 110 5.73 -5.45 -1.56
C LEU A 110 6.34 -6.25 -0.42
N SER A 111 7.24 -5.65 0.34
CA SER A 111 7.80 -6.28 1.53
C SER A 111 7.96 -5.27 2.65
N TYR A 112 7.72 -5.69 3.90
CA TYR A 112 7.75 -4.80 5.07
C TYR A 112 6.89 -3.55 4.86
N CYS A 113 5.67 -3.76 4.37
CA CYS A 113 4.68 -2.71 4.15
C CYS A 113 3.58 -2.77 5.23
N VAL A 114 3.07 -1.61 5.62
CA VAL A 114 1.84 -1.46 6.41
C VAL A 114 0.79 -0.84 5.51
N ILE A 115 -0.29 -1.57 5.27
CA ILE A 115 -1.43 -1.16 4.44
C ILE A 115 -2.65 -1.19 5.34
N GLU A 116 -3.22 -0.02 5.62
CA GLU A 116 -4.31 0.07 6.58
C GLU A 116 -5.38 1.08 6.23
N PHE A 117 -6.58 0.81 6.75
CA PHE A 117 -7.76 1.66 6.62
C PHE A 117 -8.12 1.95 5.16
N CYS A 118 -7.99 0.94 4.31
CA CYS A 118 -8.45 1.04 2.94
C CYS A 118 -9.97 0.87 2.89
N LYS A 119 -10.64 1.55 1.97
CA LYS A 119 -12.07 1.35 1.70
C LYS A 119 -12.38 1.40 0.23
N LYS A 120 -13.23 0.46 -0.19
CA LYS A 120 -13.84 0.50 -1.51
C LYS A 120 -15.36 0.36 -1.37
N GLY A 121 -16.06 1.41 -1.81
CA GLY A 121 -17.51 1.50 -1.76
C GLY A 121 -18.23 0.78 -2.91
N SER A 122 -19.55 0.91 -2.95
CA SER A 122 -20.44 0.23 -3.89
C SER A 122 -20.50 0.84 -5.30
N THR A 123 -19.93 2.02 -5.54
CA THR A 123 -20.11 2.77 -6.80
C THR A 123 -18.82 3.43 -7.32
N PRO A 124 -18.68 3.65 -8.64
CA PRO A 124 -19.49 3.11 -9.75
C PRO A 124 -19.04 1.72 -10.24
N TYR A 125 -18.05 1.09 -9.62
CA TYR A 125 -17.56 -0.23 -10.05
C TYR A 125 -17.47 -1.20 -8.87
N TYR A 126 -18.04 -2.39 -9.06
CA TYR A 126 -17.76 -3.60 -8.29
C TYR A 126 -16.26 -3.81 -8.24
N GLN A 127 -15.62 -3.40 -7.15
CA GLN A 127 -14.17 -3.51 -7.03
C GLN A 127 -13.85 -4.31 -5.78
N TYR A 128 -13.23 -5.46 -6.02
CA TYR A 128 -12.71 -6.36 -5.01
C TYR A 128 -11.40 -5.82 -4.43
N GLY A 129 -10.90 -6.29 -3.29
CA GLY A 129 -9.57 -5.87 -2.84
C GLY A 129 -9.53 -4.40 -2.43
N ALA A 130 -9.97 -4.08 -1.21
CA ALA A 130 -9.83 -2.71 -0.69
C ALA A 130 -8.36 -2.41 -0.36
N GLY A 131 -7.63 -3.34 0.25
CA GLY A 131 -6.19 -3.20 0.52
C GLY A 131 -5.34 -3.36 -0.74
N ILE A 132 -5.27 -4.59 -1.27
CA ILE A 132 -4.57 -4.90 -2.51
C ILE A 132 -5.52 -5.65 -3.45
N TYR A 133 -5.49 -5.26 -4.73
CA TYR A 133 -6.18 -5.93 -5.82
C TYR A 133 -5.19 -6.31 -6.92
N SER A 134 -5.28 -7.54 -7.44
CA SER A 134 -4.52 -7.97 -8.62
C SER A 134 -5.41 -8.64 -9.66
N ASN A 135 -5.29 -8.20 -10.92
CA ASN A 135 -6.02 -8.75 -12.06
C ASN A 135 -5.08 -9.29 -13.14
N GLY A 136 -4.77 -10.58 -13.08
CA GLY A 136 -3.89 -11.24 -14.02
C GLY A 136 -2.40 -10.95 -13.82
N VAL A 137 -2.03 -10.33 -12.69
CA VAL A 137 -0.65 -9.89 -12.41
C VAL A 137 -0.08 -10.71 -11.25
N ALA A 138 0.97 -11.49 -11.53
CA ALA A 138 1.73 -12.12 -10.46
C ALA A 138 2.44 -11.05 -9.63
N ILE A 139 2.18 -11.03 -8.31
CA ILE A 139 2.84 -10.13 -7.37
C ILE A 139 3.29 -10.92 -6.15
N SER A 140 4.32 -10.40 -5.49
CA SER A 140 4.79 -10.95 -4.21
C SER A 140 4.53 -9.95 -3.09
N VAL A 141 3.86 -10.39 -2.03
CA VAL A 141 3.67 -9.62 -0.81
C VAL A 141 4.23 -10.43 0.36
N SER A 142 5.19 -9.87 1.08
CA SER A 142 5.82 -10.57 2.20
C SER A 142 6.08 -9.69 3.41
N HIS A 143 6.13 -10.29 4.61
CA HIS A 143 6.48 -9.58 5.85
C HIS A 143 5.68 -8.29 6.08
N SER A 144 4.45 -8.24 5.56
CA SER A 144 3.65 -7.03 5.51
C SER A 144 2.39 -7.20 6.35
N ARG A 145 1.81 -6.07 6.76
CA ARG A 145 0.54 -6.02 7.48
C ARG A 145 -0.53 -5.41 6.57
N ILE A 146 -1.66 -6.10 6.43
CA ILE A 146 -2.87 -5.56 5.81
C ILE A 146 -4.00 -5.62 6.84
N SER A 147 -4.51 -4.46 7.25
CA SER A 147 -5.50 -4.43 8.34
C SER A 147 -6.51 -3.29 8.29
N ASN A 148 -7.66 -3.50 8.93
CA ASN A 148 -8.73 -2.50 9.02
C ASN A 148 -9.26 -2.05 7.63
N CYS A 149 -9.13 -2.90 6.62
CA CYS A 149 -9.69 -2.64 5.30
C CYS A 149 -11.18 -3.05 5.26
N ASP A 150 -11.98 -2.24 4.59
CA ASP A 150 -13.43 -2.43 4.41
C ASP A 150 -13.76 -2.45 2.92
N ASN A 151 -14.26 -3.57 2.42
CA ASN A 151 -14.75 -3.64 1.05
C ASN A 151 -16.25 -3.90 1.03
N TYR A 152 -16.96 -3.28 0.08
CA TYR A 152 -18.37 -3.59 -0.10
C TYR A 152 -18.57 -5.04 -0.57
N TRP A 153 -17.73 -5.53 -1.48
CA TRP A 153 -17.78 -6.92 -1.99
C TRP A 153 -16.69 -7.78 -1.34
N ASP A 154 -15.95 -8.54 -2.13
CA ASP A 154 -15.07 -9.60 -1.64
C ASP A 154 -13.63 -9.15 -1.39
N GLY A 155 -12.95 -9.86 -0.48
CA GLY A 155 -11.50 -9.74 -0.26
C GLY A 155 -11.07 -8.35 0.20
N ALA A 156 -11.54 -7.89 1.36
CA ALA A 156 -11.23 -6.55 1.83
C ALA A 156 -9.73 -6.29 2.02
N ALA A 157 -8.98 -7.27 2.53
CA ALA A 157 -7.53 -7.15 2.62
C ALA A 157 -6.85 -7.34 1.27
N PHE A 158 -7.14 -8.47 0.62
CA PHE A 158 -6.46 -8.90 -0.58
C PHE A 158 -7.42 -9.64 -1.52
N TYR A 159 -7.43 -9.25 -2.78
CA TYR A 159 -8.12 -9.97 -3.84
C TYR A 159 -7.20 -10.18 -5.04
N ALA A 160 -7.16 -11.40 -5.56
CA ALA A 160 -6.53 -11.67 -6.84
C ALA A 160 -7.43 -12.50 -7.75
N GLN A 161 -7.37 -12.20 -9.03
CA GLN A 161 -8.02 -12.97 -10.09
C GLN A 161 -7.01 -13.34 -11.17
N ASN A 162 -7.02 -14.61 -11.60
CA ASN A 162 -6.21 -15.14 -12.69
C ASN A 162 -4.69 -14.87 -12.53
N ALA A 163 -4.18 -14.84 -11.30
CA ALA A 163 -2.81 -14.44 -10.99
C ALA A 163 -2.10 -15.44 -10.09
N ALA A 164 -0.85 -15.79 -10.42
CA ALA A 164 0.03 -16.59 -9.57
C ALA A 164 0.67 -15.72 -8.48
N VAL A 165 -0.13 -15.29 -7.49
CA VAL A 165 0.32 -14.42 -6.40
C VAL A 165 1.07 -15.18 -5.31
N ASN A 166 2.05 -14.53 -4.69
CA ASN A 166 2.81 -15.10 -3.57
C ASN A 166 2.59 -14.24 -2.31
N LEU A 167 1.81 -14.74 -1.37
CA LEU A 167 1.60 -14.13 -0.05
C LEU A 167 2.33 -14.94 1.01
N THR A 168 3.40 -14.39 1.58
CA THR A 168 4.22 -15.10 2.58
C THR A 168 4.52 -14.28 3.83
N SER A 169 4.44 -14.88 5.01
CA SER A 169 4.82 -14.22 6.27
C SER A 169 4.10 -12.90 6.55
N ASN A 170 2.85 -12.75 6.10
CA ASN A 170 2.05 -11.54 6.29
C ASN A 170 1.13 -11.66 7.51
N LEU A 171 0.77 -10.50 8.07
CA LEU A 171 -0.32 -10.36 9.03
C LEU A 171 -1.53 -9.75 8.33
N ILE A 172 -2.59 -10.53 8.14
CA ILE A 172 -3.83 -10.11 7.50
C ILE A 172 -4.95 -10.18 8.52
N VAL A 173 -5.35 -9.03 9.05
CA VAL A 173 -6.14 -8.97 10.28
C VAL A 173 -7.16 -7.85 10.30
N ASP A 174 -8.32 -8.08 10.92
CA ASP A 174 -9.35 -7.06 11.14
C ASP A 174 -9.90 -6.45 9.84
N ASN A 175 -10.01 -7.23 8.76
CA ASN A 175 -10.55 -6.78 7.48
C ASN A 175 -11.97 -7.31 7.26
N VAL A 176 -12.86 -6.49 6.71
CA VAL A 176 -14.30 -6.79 6.60
C VAL A 176 -14.81 -6.60 5.17
N ALA A 177 -15.47 -7.63 4.64
CA ALA A 177 -16.31 -7.57 3.45
C ALA A 177 -17.76 -7.25 3.89
N SER A 178 -18.19 -6.01 3.76
CA SER A 178 -19.44 -5.49 4.36
C SER A 178 -20.73 -6.00 3.70
N ASN A 179 -20.69 -6.36 2.42
CA ASN A 179 -21.83 -6.96 1.68
C ASN A 179 -21.40 -8.12 0.77
N GLY A 180 -20.12 -8.49 0.75
CA GLY A 180 -19.61 -9.64 0.02
C GLY A 180 -19.82 -10.94 0.79
N SER A 181 -19.97 -12.04 0.06
CA SER A 181 -20.05 -13.40 0.62
C SER A 181 -18.68 -14.06 0.75
N ASN A 182 -17.65 -13.56 0.05
CA ASN A 182 -16.31 -14.12 0.11
C ASN A 182 -15.42 -13.26 1.03
N GLY A 183 -15.25 -13.74 2.27
CA GLY A 183 -14.39 -13.27 3.38
C GLY A 183 -13.58 -11.98 3.21
N GLY A 184 -13.58 -11.11 4.23
CA GLY A 184 -12.79 -9.87 4.25
C GLY A 184 -11.26 -10.04 4.23
N GLY A 185 -10.74 -11.26 4.37
CA GLY A 185 -9.31 -11.55 4.34
C GLY A 185 -8.77 -11.63 2.90
N ILE A 186 -8.47 -12.85 2.46
CA ILE A 186 -7.88 -13.16 1.15
C ILE A 186 -8.93 -13.84 0.29
N VAL A 187 -9.11 -13.35 -0.95
CA VAL A 187 -9.92 -14.02 -1.96
C VAL A 187 -9.09 -14.24 -3.22
N LEU A 188 -9.12 -15.47 -3.74
CA LEU A 188 -8.39 -15.89 -4.92
C LEU A 188 -9.35 -16.52 -5.93
N GLN A 189 -9.45 -15.95 -7.13
CA GLN A 189 -10.31 -16.46 -8.19
C GLN A 189 -9.47 -16.90 -9.39
N GLY A 190 -9.51 -18.18 -9.77
CA GLY A 190 -8.72 -18.68 -10.92
C GLY A 190 -7.19 -18.50 -10.77
N CYS A 191 -6.69 -18.35 -9.55
CA CYS A 191 -5.29 -18.07 -9.26
C CYS A 191 -4.46 -19.37 -9.20
N ASN A 192 -4.30 -20.01 -10.36
CA ASN A 192 -3.49 -21.22 -10.48
C ASN A 192 -2.01 -20.91 -10.16
N GLY A 193 -1.42 -21.66 -9.23
CA GLY A 193 -0.04 -21.45 -8.79
C GLY A 193 0.15 -20.36 -7.74
N ALA A 194 -0.92 -19.87 -7.11
CA ALA A 194 -0.79 -18.98 -5.96
C ALA A 194 -0.17 -19.70 -4.76
N THR A 195 0.74 -19.02 -4.05
CA THR A 195 1.36 -19.51 -2.81
C THR A 195 0.90 -18.68 -1.63
N ILE A 196 0.22 -19.30 -0.67
CA ILE A 196 -0.21 -18.68 0.59
C ILE A 196 0.46 -19.44 1.75
N ALA A 197 1.58 -18.95 2.26
CA ALA A 197 2.37 -19.66 3.25
C ALA A 197 2.79 -18.77 4.43
N TYR A 198 2.81 -19.32 5.64
CA TYR A 198 3.30 -18.64 6.85
C TYR A 198 2.58 -17.32 7.19
N ASN A 199 1.38 -17.10 6.67
CA ASN A 199 0.59 -15.92 6.99
C ASN A 199 -0.22 -16.14 8.26
N VAL A 200 -0.41 -15.08 9.05
CA VAL A 200 -1.42 -15.02 10.10
C VAL A 200 -2.65 -14.35 9.50
N VAL A 201 -3.74 -15.12 9.34
CA VAL A 201 -5.04 -14.64 8.86
C VAL A 201 -6.03 -14.74 10.01
N ALA A 202 -6.36 -13.62 10.65
CA ALA A 202 -7.15 -13.63 11.88
C ALA A 202 -8.19 -12.49 11.90
N ARG A 203 -9.34 -12.71 12.56
CA ARG A 203 -10.37 -11.68 12.77
C ARG A 203 -10.82 -10.94 11.50
N ASN A 204 -10.80 -11.63 10.36
CA ASN A 204 -11.38 -11.11 9.12
C ASN A 204 -12.83 -11.60 9.02
N GLY A 205 -13.74 -10.76 8.54
CA GLY A 205 -15.17 -11.05 8.48
C GLY A 205 -15.75 -10.80 7.09
N ALA A 206 -16.83 -11.50 6.78
CA ALA A 206 -17.77 -11.13 5.73
C ALA A 206 -19.15 -11.03 6.38
N THR A 207 -19.90 -10.00 6.01
CA THR A 207 -21.26 -9.75 6.54
C THR A 207 -22.34 -9.84 5.46
N GLY A 208 -21.97 -10.15 4.21
CA GLY A 208 -22.92 -10.51 3.17
C GLY A 208 -23.51 -11.90 3.42
N THR A 209 -24.84 -12.00 3.35
CA THR A 209 -25.61 -13.25 3.44
C THR A 209 -25.61 -14.00 2.12
#